data_AF-A0A3S1H3L7-F1
#
_entry.id   AF-A0A3S1H3L7-F1
#
_cell.length_a   1.000
_cell.length_b   1.000
_cell.length_c   1.000
_cell.angle_alpha   90.00
_cell.angle_beta   90.00
_cell.angle_gamma   90.00
#
_symmetry.space_group_name_H-M   'P 1'
#
loop_
_entity.id
_entity.type
_entity.pdbx_description
1 polymer ?
#
loop_
_entity_poly.entity_id
_entity_poly.type
_entity_poly.pdbx_seq_one_letter_code
_entity_poly.pdbx_strand_id
1 'polypeptide(L)'
;MTQSLSFDGRPRTDFRRTALAGYAAIALLIGGFGYWAASAPLAGAVITQGTIAATGGNILIQHHEGGIIKQLLVHEGDRVREGQDLILLDRTAAEADLNRLTRQWIALKASAARLEAERDGLSTLAPIAEPAPAPFQQDFENLIREQQKEFDARLARFRSEQSILAQRVAMHRESVKGLNAQKTA
;
A
#
# COMPACT_ATOMS: atom_id res chain seq x y z
N MET A 1 132.22 21.29 36.22
CA MET A 1 130.96 21.58 36.92
C MET A 1 129.87 20.78 36.23
N THR A 2 129.40 19.74 36.92
CA THR A 2 128.42 18.72 36.52
C THR A 2 126.99 19.24 36.67
N GLN A 3 126.07 18.85 35.78
CA GLN A 3 124.67 18.60 36.17
C GLN A 3 123.99 17.66 35.17
N SER A 4 123.69 16.45 35.63
CA SER A 4 122.91 15.43 34.95
C SER A 4 121.42 15.62 35.26
N LEU A 5 120.58 15.80 34.23
CA LEU A 5 119.12 15.82 34.34
C LEU A 5 118.60 14.38 34.19
N SER A 6 118.20 13.77 35.31
CA SER A 6 117.44 12.52 35.33
C SER A 6 115.95 12.84 35.23
N PHE A 7 115.32 12.51 34.10
CA PHE A 7 113.86 12.50 33.97
C PHE A 7 113.34 11.14 34.46
N ASP A 8 112.84 11.11 35.70
CA ASP A 8 112.11 9.97 36.25
C ASP A 8 110.62 10.17 35.93
N GLY A 9 110.11 9.40 34.98
CA GLY A 9 108.73 9.49 34.50
C GLY A 9 108.19 8.09 34.24
N ARG A 10 107.78 7.38 35.30
CA ARG A 10 107.07 6.10 35.15
C ARG A 10 105.75 6.34 34.40
N PRO A 11 105.51 5.73 33.22
CA PRO A 11 104.26 5.89 32.51
C PRO A 11 103.11 5.28 33.35
N ARG A 12 102.09 6.08 33.65
CA ARG A 12 100.86 5.63 34.34
C ARG A 12 100.04 4.77 33.38
N THR A 13 100.25 3.46 33.38
CA THR A 13 99.53 2.47 32.57
C THR A 13 98.21 2.02 33.22
N ASP A 14 97.32 2.94 33.58
CA ASP A 14 95.97 2.62 34.07
C ASP A 14 94.92 2.60 32.93
N PHE A 15 95.18 1.83 31.87
CA PHE A 15 94.27 1.67 30.72
C PHE A 15 92.94 0.98 31.06
N ARG A 16 92.87 0.28 32.20
CA ARG A 16 91.67 -0.46 32.61
C ARG A 16 90.49 0.46 32.93
N ARG A 17 90.75 1.64 33.49
CA ARG A 17 89.70 2.60 33.88
C ARG A 17 89.07 3.27 32.66
N THR A 18 89.86 3.62 31.65
CA THR A 18 89.38 4.22 30.40
C THR A 18 88.64 3.19 29.53
N ALA A 19 89.14 1.95 29.47
CA ALA A 19 88.43 0.87 28.77
C ALA A 19 87.07 0.55 29.42
N LEU A 20 87.00 0.48 30.75
CA LEU A 20 85.75 0.25 31.47
C LEU A 20 84.74 1.39 31.23
N ALA A 21 85.20 2.64 31.22
CA ALA A 21 84.36 3.79 30.89
C ALA A 21 83.81 3.71 29.46
N GLY A 22 84.63 3.27 28.49
CA GLY A 22 84.20 3.04 27.11
C GLY A 22 83.12 1.96 27.01
N TYR A 23 83.31 0.81 27.67
CA TYR A 23 82.29 -0.26 27.67
C TYR A 23 81.00 0.16 28.38
N ALA A 24 81.09 0.91 29.48
CA ALA A 24 79.92 1.45 30.16
C ALA A 24 79.12 2.42 29.26
N ALA A 25 79.81 3.29 28.52
CA ALA A 25 79.17 4.21 27.58
C ALA A 25 78.44 3.45 26.45
N ILE A 26 79.06 2.40 25.91
CA ILE A 26 78.44 1.54 24.89
C ILE A 26 77.20 0.83 25.46
N ALA A 27 77.32 0.24 26.65
CA ALA A 27 76.20 -0.45 27.29
C ALA A 27 75.02 0.48 27.58
N LEU A 28 75.29 1.72 28.01
CA LEU A 28 74.27 2.72 28.28
C LEU A 28 73.58 3.19 26.99
N LEU A 29 74.34 3.35 25.90
CA LEU A 29 73.77 3.74 24.60
C LEU A 29 72.88 2.64 24.02
N ILE A 30 73.37 1.39 24.02
CA ILE A 30 72.60 0.24 23.51
C ILE A 30 71.37 0.00 24.39
N GLY A 31 71.53 0.03 25.71
CA GLY A 31 70.44 -0.17 26.67
C GLY A 31 69.38 0.94 26.57
N GLY A 32 69.80 2.20 26.52
CA GLY A 32 68.91 3.34 26.40
C GLY A 32 68.14 3.36 25.08
N PHE A 33 68.85 3.16 23.96
CA PHE A 33 68.22 3.12 22.65
C PHE A 33 67.29 1.90 22.48
N GLY A 34 67.71 0.73 22.95
CA GLY A 34 66.89 -0.49 22.92
C GLY A 34 65.62 -0.36 23.76
N TYR A 35 65.73 0.20 24.97
CA TYR A 35 64.58 0.44 25.83
C TYR A 35 63.60 1.44 25.21
N TRP A 36 64.11 2.52 24.61
CA TRP A 36 63.29 3.49 23.91
C TRP A 36 62.60 2.88 22.68
N ALA A 37 63.32 2.13 21.84
CA ALA A 37 62.76 1.50 20.65
C ALA A 37 61.67 0.45 20.97
N ALA A 38 61.82 -0.28 22.09
CA ALA A 38 60.83 -1.26 22.53
C ALA A 38 59.59 -0.62 23.18
N SER A 39 59.74 0.54 23.82
CA SER A 39 58.65 1.22 24.54
C SER A 39 57.94 2.29 23.71
N ALA A 40 58.50 2.71 22.58
CA ALA A 40 57.92 3.72 21.72
C ALA A 40 56.67 3.19 20.99
N PRO A 41 55.46 3.74 21.26
CA PRO A 41 54.26 3.33 20.55
C PRO A 41 54.31 3.83 19.11
N LEU A 42 54.27 2.93 18.14
CA LEU A 42 54.08 3.29 16.73
C LEU A 42 52.60 3.55 16.46
N ALA A 43 52.23 4.83 16.37
CA ALA A 43 50.89 5.23 15.94
C ALA A 43 50.75 5.02 14.42
N GLY A 44 50.04 3.96 14.04
CA GLY A 44 49.62 3.73 12.65
C GLY A 44 48.20 4.20 12.44
N ALA A 45 47.97 5.07 11.46
CA ALA A 45 46.62 5.38 10.97
C ALA A 45 46.37 4.59 9.68
N VAL A 46 45.37 3.72 9.69
CA VAL A 46 44.91 3.03 8.47
C VAL A 46 43.85 3.92 7.82
N ILE A 47 44.19 4.52 6.68
CA ILE A 47 43.26 5.30 5.87
C ILE A 47 42.59 4.31 4.90
N THR A 48 41.32 3.99 5.15
CA THR A 48 40.51 3.16 4.25
C THR A 48 39.36 3.99 3.68
N GLN A 49 39.04 3.74 2.41
CA GLN A 49 37.86 4.32 1.78
C GLN A 49 36.67 3.39 2.03
N GLY A 50 35.79 3.77 2.94
CA GLY A 50 34.50 3.12 3.13
C GLY A 50 33.40 3.93 2.45
N THR A 51 32.48 3.25 1.76
CA THR A 51 31.24 3.86 1.25
C THR A 51 30.09 3.49 2.18
N ILE A 52 29.24 4.46 2.50
CA ILE A 52 28.02 4.23 3.27
C ILE A 52 26.89 4.03 2.25
N ALA A 53 26.45 2.78 2.09
CA ALA A 53 25.27 2.46 1.30
C ALA A 53 24.08 2.28 2.25
N ALA A 54 22.94 2.90 1.92
CA ALA A 54 21.69 2.64 2.63
C ALA A 54 21.33 1.16 2.50
N THR A 55 20.94 0.52 3.60
CA THR A 55 20.43 -0.86 3.59
C THR A 55 18.99 -0.83 3.10
N GLY A 56 18.80 -1.04 1.80
CA GLY A 56 17.50 -1.04 1.14
C GLY A 56 17.59 -0.50 -0.29
N GLY A 57 16.91 -1.14 -1.24
CA GLY A 57 16.79 -0.64 -2.61
C GLY A 57 15.76 0.50 -2.71
N ASN A 58 15.87 1.34 -3.74
CA ASN A 58 14.83 2.32 -4.05
C ASN A 58 13.53 1.58 -4.42
N ILE A 59 12.46 1.83 -3.65
CA ILE A 59 11.13 1.31 -3.96
C ILE A 59 10.40 2.37 -4.78
N LEU A 60 10.11 2.05 -6.05
CA LEU A 60 9.29 2.90 -6.89
C LEU A 60 7.82 2.75 -6.47
N ILE A 61 7.25 3.79 -5.87
CA ILE A 61 5.85 3.81 -5.46
C ILE A 61 5.03 4.44 -6.57
N GLN A 62 4.24 3.61 -7.26
CA GLN A 62 3.37 4.02 -8.36
C GLN A 62 1.96 3.51 -8.11
N HIS A 63 0.97 4.38 -8.23
CA HIS A 63 -0.43 3.97 -8.25
C HIS A 63 -0.77 3.13 -9.50
N HIS A 64 -1.48 2.03 -9.30
CA HIS A 64 -1.82 1.08 -10.36
C HIS A 64 -2.83 1.61 -11.38
N GLU A 65 -3.73 2.52 -10.97
CA GLU A 65 -4.87 2.94 -11.81
C GLU A 65 -4.69 4.26 -12.55
N GLY A 66 -3.66 5.07 -12.27
CA GLY A 66 -3.69 6.47 -12.72
C GLY A 66 -4.54 7.34 -11.77
N GLY A 67 -4.57 8.67 -12.01
CA GLY A 67 -5.17 9.64 -11.08
C GLY A 67 -4.37 10.93 -10.90
N ILE A 68 -5.06 12.02 -10.59
CA ILE A 68 -4.47 13.34 -10.37
C ILE A 68 -4.00 13.43 -8.91
N ILE A 69 -2.76 13.87 -8.68
CA ILE A 69 -2.26 14.13 -7.33
C ILE A 69 -2.95 15.38 -6.79
N LYS A 70 -3.68 15.23 -5.68
CA LYS A 70 -4.28 16.35 -4.95
C LYS A 70 -3.28 16.98 -3.99
N GLN A 71 -2.52 16.16 -3.28
CA GLN A 71 -1.54 16.63 -2.30
C GLN A 71 -0.44 15.59 -2.08
N LEU A 72 0.80 16.07 -1.93
CA LEU A 72 1.93 15.28 -1.44
C LEU A 72 2.06 15.52 0.07
N LEU A 73 2.13 14.45 0.86
CA LEU A 73 2.13 14.50 2.33
C LEU A 73 3.54 14.41 2.93
N VAL A 74 4.54 14.15 2.09
CA VAL A 74 5.94 13.93 2.49
C VAL A 74 6.88 14.69 1.58
N HIS A 75 8.06 15.05 2.09
CA HIS A 75 9.13 15.68 1.32
C HIS A 75 10.29 14.72 1.09
N GLU A 76 11.15 15.08 0.14
CA GLU A 76 12.37 14.31 -0.13
C GLU A 76 13.26 14.26 1.11
N GLY A 77 13.67 13.06 1.52
CA GLY A 77 14.47 12.82 2.71
C GLY A 77 13.68 12.55 4.00
N ASP A 78 12.35 12.65 3.98
CA ASP A 78 11.52 12.31 5.13
C ASP A 78 11.57 10.81 5.46
N ARG A 79 11.61 10.47 6.76
CA ARG A 79 11.51 9.08 7.22
C ARG A 79 10.04 8.67 7.28
N VAL A 80 9.68 7.66 6.49
CA VAL A 80 8.31 7.13 6.39
C VAL A 80 8.20 5.75 7.02
N ARG A 81 6.99 5.36 7.42
CA ARG A 81 6.68 4.02 7.94
C ARG A 81 5.78 3.26 6.98
N GLU A 82 5.78 1.94 7.09
CA GLU A 82 4.84 1.10 6.34
C GLU A 82 3.39 1.48 6.68
N GLY A 83 2.55 1.60 5.64
CA GLY A 83 1.15 2.01 5.75
C GLY A 83 0.93 3.52 5.96
N GLN A 84 1.98 4.34 5.97
CA GLN A 84 1.84 5.79 6.02
C GLN A 84 1.36 6.34 4.68
N ASP A 85 0.33 7.19 4.71
CA ASP A 85 -0.12 7.92 3.52
C ASP A 85 0.97 8.89 3.04
N LEU A 86 1.39 8.73 1.79
CA LEU A 86 2.43 9.55 1.16
C LEU A 86 1.83 10.55 0.17
N ILE A 87 0.79 10.14 -0.55
CA ILE A 87 0.17 10.89 -1.63
C ILE A 87 -1.34 10.81 -1.45
N LEU A 88 -2.01 11.96 -1.45
CA LEU A 88 -3.46 12.02 -1.57
C LEU A 88 -3.83 12.26 -3.02
N LEU A 89 -4.58 11.32 -3.61
CA LEU A 89 -5.13 11.45 -4.95
C LEU A 89 -6.45 12.22 -4.94
N ASP A 90 -6.78 12.85 -6.06
CA ASP A 90 -8.08 13.45 -6.30
C ASP A 90 -9.15 12.36 -6.37
N ARG A 91 -10.15 12.46 -5.48
CA ARG A 91 -11.24 11.49 -5.35
C ARG A 91 -12.40 11.76 -6.30
N THR A 92 -12.42 12.92 -6.97
CA THR A 92 -13.58 13.38 -7.76
C THR A 92 -14.01 12.36 -8.82
N ALA A 93 -13.06 11.81 -9.58
CA ALA A 93 -13.35 10.82 -10.61
C ALA A 93 -13.86 9.50 -10.01
N ALA A 94 -13.17 8.98 -8.99
CA ALA A 94 -13.55 7.74 -8.31
C ALA A 94 -14.92 7.84 -7.63
N GLU A 95 -15.22 8.99 -7.00
CA GLU A 95 -16.52 9.26 -6.39
C GLU A 95 -17.62 9.39 -7.45
N ALA A 96 -17.36 10.05 -8.59
CA ALA A 96 -18.30 10.13 -9.68
C ALA A 96 -18.64 8.75 -10.27
N ASP A 97 -17.63 7.89 -10.44
CA ASP A 97 -17.82 6.52 -10.92
C ASP A 97 -18.56 5.65 -9.91
N LEU A 98 -18.20 5.74 -8.62
CA LEU A 98 -18.92 5.05 -7.56
C LEU A 98 -20.39 5.47 -7.54
N ASN A 99 -20.66 6.76 -7.64
CA ASN A 99 -22.01 7.30 -7.65
C ASN A 99 -22.81 6.80 -8.87
N ARG A 100 -22.19 6.77 -10.05
CA ARG A 100 -22.80 6.26 -11.28
C ARG A 100 -23.12 4.77 -11.18
N LEU A 101 -22.14 3.96 -10.74
CA LEU A 101 -22.31 2.51 -10.60
C LEU A 101 -23.34 2.16 -9.53
N THR A 102 -23.37 2.91 -8.42
CA THR A 102 -24.36 2.72 -7.36
C THR A 102 -25.78 2.94 -7.89
N ARG A 103 -26.00 4.02 -8.66
CA ARG A 103 -27.31 4.29 -9.30
C ARG A 103 -27.72 3.19 -10.28
N GLN A 104 -26.79 2.70 -11.10
CA GLN A 104 -27.06 1.60 -12.03
C GLN A 104 -27.42 0.30 -11.30
N TRP A 105 -26.68 -0.03 -10.24
CA TRP A 105 -26.92 -1.20 -9.42
C TRP A 105 -28.32 -1.17 -8.78
N ILE A 106 -28.69 -0.02 -8.20
CA ILE A 106 -30.04 0.21 -7.64
C ILE A 106 -31.11 -0.01 -8.71
N ALA A 107 -30.94 0.57 -9.89
CA ALA A 107 -31.90 0.45 -10.99
C ALA A 107 -32.09 -0.98 -11.49
N LEU A 108 -30.98 -1.71 -11.65
CA LEU A 108 -31.00 -3.10 -12.07
C LEU A 108 -31.62 -4.00 -11.01
N LYS A 109 -31.30 -3.79 -9.73
CA LYS A 109 -31.86 -4.57 -8.62
C LYS A 109 -33.36 -4.39 -8.50
N ALA A 110 -33.85 -3.16 -8.63
CA ALA A 110 -35.29 -2.88 -8.60
C ALA A 110 -36.02 -3.48 -9.81
N SER A 111 -35.41 -3.41 -11.00
CA SER A 111 -35.95 -4.04 -12.22
C SER A 111 -35.99 -5.57 -12.10
N ALA A 112 -34.94 -6.18 -11.55
CA ALA A 112 -34.87 -7.62 -11.33
C ALA A 112 -35.98 -8.08 -10.37
N ALA A 113 -36.15 -7.40 -9.24
CA ALA A 113 -37.22 -7.72 -8.28
C ALA A 113 -38.61 -7.64 -8.91
N ARG A 114 -38.87 -6.64 -9.76
CA ARG A 114 -40.13 -6.53 -10.52
C ARG A 114 -40.31 -7.69 -11.49
N LEU A 115 -39.29 -7.99 -12.29
CA LEU A 115 -39.35 -9.05 -13.30
C LEU A 115 -39.52 -10.44 -12.66
N GLU A 116 -38.89 -10.68 -11.50
CA GLU A 116 -39.08 -11.90 -10.72
C GLU A 116 -40.53 -12.01 -10.20
N ALA A 117 -41.09 -10.92 -9.66
CA ALA A 117 -42.48 -10.88 -9.23
C ALA A 117 -43.47 -11.11 -10.39
N GLU A 118 -43.20 -10.53 -11.56
CA GLU A 118 -43.99 -10.74 -12.78
C GLU A 118 -43.90 -12.19 -13.29
N ARG A 119 -42.69 -12.77 -13.31
CA ARG A 119 -42.45 -14.16 -13.71
C ARG A 119 -43.21 -15.13 -12.81
N ASP A 120 -43.17 -14.90 -11.51
CA ASP A 120 -43.76 -15.79 -10.51
C ASP A 120 -45.28 -15.54 -10.33
N GLY A 121 -45.85 -14.57 -11.05
CA GLY A 121 -47.27 -14.25 -11.00
C GLY A 121 -47.72 -13.69 -9.65
N LEU A 122 -46.80 -13.06 -8.91
CA LEU A 122 -47.10 -12.49 -7.60
C LEU A 122 -48.07 -11.32 -7.70
N SER A 123 -48.83 -11.07 -6.63
CA SER A 123 -49.75 -9.93 -6.55
C SER A 123 -49.10 -8.66 -6.01
N THR A 124 -47.87 -8.76 -5.49
CA THR A 124 -47.16 -7.69 -4.80
C THR A 124 -45.65 -7.82 -5.04
N LEU A 125 -44.96 -6.69 -5.16
CA LEU A 125 -43.50 -6.66 -5.19
C LEU A 125 -42.93 -6.97 -3.80
N ALA A 126 -41.94 -7.85 -3.72
CA ALA A 126 -41.23 -8.09 -2.48
C ALA A 126 -40.37 -6.87 -2.10
N PRO A 127 -40.19 -6.56 -0.80
CA PRO A 127 -39.27 -5.53 -0.37
C PRO A 127 -37.85 -5.89 -0.81
N ILE A 128 -37.13 -4.93 -1.39
CA ILE A 128 -35.71 -5.12 -1.72
C ILE A 128 -34.94 -5.11 -0.40
N ALA A 129 -34.34 -6.26 -0.06
CA ALA A 129 -33.77 -6.51 1.26
C ALA A 129 -32.54 -5.65 1.62
N GLU A 130 -31.86 -5.07 0.63
CA GLU A 130 -30.68 -4.25 0.85
C GLU A 130 -31.00 -2.76 0.69
N PRO A 131 -30.84 -1.96 1.75
CA PRO A 131 -31.00 -0.52 1.67
C PRO A 131 -29.86 0.11 0.84
N ALA A 132 -30.18 1.20 0.14
CA ALA A 132 -29.16 1.96 -0.56
C ALA A 132 -28.19 2.63 0.43
N PRO A 133 -26.96 2.95 0.00
CA PRO A 133 -26.06 3.77 0.79
C PRO A 133 -26.69 5.13 1.14
N ALA A 134 -26.36 5.67 2.32
CA ALA A 134 -26.97 6.88 2.88
C ALA A 134 -27.15 8.09 1.92
N PRO A 135 -26.23 8.44 0.98
CA PRO A 135 -26.48 9.55 0.06
C PRO A 135 -27.54 9.24 -1.02
N PHE A 136 -27.83 7.97 -1.28
CA PHE A 136 -28.76 7.52 -2.33
C PHE A 136 -30.11 7.04 -1.79
N GLN A 137 -30.33 7.09 -0.47
CA GLN A 137 -31.56 6.57 0.12
C GLN A 137 -32.81 7.21 -0.49
N GLN A 138 -32.83 8.54 -0.65
CA GLN A 138 -33.99 9.23 -1.21
C GLN A 138 -34.24 8.86 -2.68
N ASP A 139 -33.19 8.80 -3.49
CA ASP A 139 -33.26 8.39 -4.90
C ASP A 139 -33.72 6.93 -5.04
N PHE A 140 -33.27 6.08 -4.12
CA PHE A 140 -33.69 4.68 -4.01
C PHE A 140 -35.19 4.58 -3.72
N GLU A 141 -35.69 5.25 -2.67
CA GLU A 141 -37.12 5.23 -2.32
C GLU A 141 -38.00 5.76 -3.46
N ASN A 142 -37.54 6.80 -4.18
CA ASN A 142 -38.23 7.31 -5.37
C ASN A 142 -38.32 6.24 -6.45
N LEU A 143 -37.19 5.61 -6.79
CA LEU A 143 -37.14 4.58 -7.83
C LEU A 143 -37.99 3.36 -7.47
N ILE A 144 -37.94 2.89 -6.21
CA ILE A 144 -38.76 1.74 -5.78
C ILE A 144 -40.24 2.06 -5.92
N ARG A 145 -40.67 3.27 -5.54
CA ARG A 145 -42.06 3.70 -5.72
C ARG A 145 -42.47 3.75 -7.19
N GLU A 146 -41.56 4.16 -8.08
CA GLU A 146 -41.82 4.13 -9.53
C GLU A 146 -41.97 2.70 -10.06
N GLN A 147 -41.07 1.79 -9.66
CA GLN A 147 -41.16 0.38 -10.05
C GLN A 147 -42.43 -0.28 -9.52
N GLN A 148 -42.85 0.05 -8.30
CA GLN A 148 -44.11 -0.43 -7.72
C GLN A 148 -45.32 0.01 -8.54
N LYS A 149 -45.38 1.29 -8.93
CA LYS A 149 -46.47 1.82 -9.77
C LYS A 149 -46.51 1.13 -11.13
N GLU A 150 -45.36 0.94 -11.75
CA GLU A 150 -45.25 0.25 -13.05
C GLU A 150 -45.73 -1.21 -12.94
N PHE A 151 -45.31 -1.92 -11.89
CA PHE A 151 -45.76 -3.28 -11.59
C PHE A 151 -47.27 -3.37 -11.42
N ASP A 152 -47.85 -2.49 -10.60
CA ASP A 152 -49.29 -2.48 -10.31
C ASP A 152 -50.11 -2.19 -11.58
N ALA A 153 -49.64 -1.26 -12.42
CA ALA A 153 -50.28 -0.95 -13.70
C ALA A 153 -50.24 -2.14 -14.66
N ARG A 154 -49.10 -2.84 -14.74
CA ARG A 154 -48.94 -4.04 -15.58
C ARG A 154 -49.81 -5.20 -15.09
N LEU A 155 -49.84 -5.43 -13.78
CA LEU A 155 -50.68 -6.46 -13.16
C LEU A 155 -52.17 -6.20 -13.41
N ALA A 156 -52.61 -4.94 -13.25
CA ALA A 156 -54.00 -4.55 -13.53
C ALA A 156 -54.38 -4.76 -15.01
N ARG A 157 -53.47 -4.41 -15.92
CA ARG A 157 -53.65 -4.66 -17.36
C ARG A 157 -53.75 -6.15 -17.67
N PHE A 158 -52.83 -6.96 -17.15
CA PHE A 158 -52.82 -8.40 -17.34
C PHE A 158 -54.12 -9.06 -16.85
N ARG A 159 -54.61 -8.68 -15.66
CA ARG A 159 -55.90 -9.16 -15.12
C ARG A 159 -57.09 -8.74 -15.99
N SER A 160 -57.06 -7.53 -16.55
CA SER A 160 -58.11 -7.05 -17.46
C SER A 160 -58.11 -7.82 -18.78
N GLU A 161 -56.94 -8.14 -19.33
CA GLU A 161 -56.83 -8.96 -20.54
C GLU A 161 -57.36 -10.39 -20.28
N GLN A 162 -57.04 -10.97 -19.12
CA GLN A 162 -57.58 -12.27 -18.71
C GLN A 162 -59.12 -12.27 -18.58
N SER A 163 -59.70 -11.23 -17.99
CA SER A 163 -61.16 -11.14 -17.84
C SER A 163 -61.87 -11.01 -19.20
N ILE A 164 -61.33 -10.21 -20.12
CA ILE A 164 -61.86 -10.08 -21.49
C ILE A 164 -61.78 -11.41 -22.23
N LEU A 165 -60.66 -12.13 -22.13
CA LEU A 165 -60.53 -13.45 -22.75
C LEU A 165 -61.53 -14.46 -22.16
N ALA A 166 -61.71 -14.47 -20.85
CA ALA A 166 -62.69 -15.33 -20.19
C ALA A 166 -64.13 -15.03 -20.66
N GLN A 167 -64.48 -13.74 -20.82
CA GLN A 167 -65.77 -13.33 -21.37
C GLN A 167 -65.95 -13.80 -22.81
N ARG A 168 -64.93 -13.67 -23.67
CA ARG A 168 -64.99 -14.18 -25.06
C ARG A 168 -65.20 -15.68 -25.11
N VAL A 169 -64.50 -16.44 -24.27
CA VAL A 169 -64.69 -17.91 -24.18
C VAL A 169 -66.12 -18.25 -23.76
N ALA A 170 -66.68 -17.54 -22.78
CA ALA A 170 -68.06 -17.74 -22.35
C ALA A 170 -69.06 -17.44 -23.47
N MET A 171 -68.89 -16.33 -24.20
CA MET A 171 -69.73 -15.99 -25.36
C MET A 171 -69.66 -17.05 -26.46
N HIS A 172 -68.46 -17.52 -26.80
CA HIS A 172 -68.29 -18.57 -27.81
C HIS A 172 -68.95 -19.89 -27.41
N ARG A 173 -68.89 -20.28 -26.13
CA ARG A 173 -69.60 -21.47 -25.62
C ARG A 173 -71.11 -21.33 -25.77
N GLU A 174 -71.66 -20.16 -25.48
CA GLU A 174 -73.09 -19.91 -25.64
C GLU A 174 -73.50 -19.93 -27.12
N SER A 175 -72.68 -19.37 -28.02
CA SER A 175 -72.91 -19.46 -29.47
C SER A 175 -72.91 -20.91 -29.96
N VAL A 176 -71.97 -21.74 -29.50
CA VAL A 176 -71.93 -23.18 -29.84
C VAL A 176 -73.19 -23.89 -29.36
N LYS A 177 -73.65 -23.59 -28.14
CA LYS A 177 -74.88 -24.16 -27.58
C LYS A 177 -76.11 -23.78 -28.40
N GLY A 178 -76.23 -22.50 -28.78
CA GLY A 178 -77.31 -22.01 -29.63
C GLY A 178 -77.32 -22.67 -31.02
N LEU A 179 -76.16 -22.78 -31.67
CA LEU A 179 -76.03 -23.43 -32.97
C LEU A 179 -76.38 -24.93 -32.93
N ASN A 180 -75.99 -25.64 -31.86
CA ASN A 180 -76.34 -27.05 -31.70
C ASN A 180 -77.85 -27.25 -31.50
N ALA A 181 -78.52 -26.39 -30.74
CA ALA A 181 -79.97 -26.43 -30.57
C ALA A 181 -80.70 -26.25 -31.90
N GLN A 182 -80.19 -25.37 -32.78
CA GLN A 182 -80.74 -25.16 -34.12
C GLN A 182 -80.54 -26.39 -35.04
N LYS A 183 -79.45 -27.14 -34.88
CA LYS A 183 -79.20 -28.36 -35.67
C LYS A 183 -80.15 -29.51 -35.33
N THR A 184 -80.63 -29.55 -34.09
CA THR A 184 -81.52 -30.62 -33.59
C THR A 184 -83.01 -30.34 -33.77
N ALA A 185 -83.38 -29.11 -34.15
CA ALA A 185 -84.75 -28.69 -34.44
C ALA A 185 -85.09 -28.88 -35.93
#